data_AF-A0A3N7AAJ2-F1
#
_entry.id   AF-A0A3N7AAJ2-F1
#
_cell.length_a   1.000
_cell.length_b   1.000
_cell.length_c   1.000
_cell.angle_alpha   90.00
_cell.angle_beta   90.00
_cell.angle_gamma   90.00
#
_symmetry.space_group_name_H-M   'P 1'
#
loop_
_entity.id
_entity.type
_entity.pdbx_description
1 polymer ?
#
loop_
_entity_poly.entity_id
_entity_poly.type
_entity_poly.pdbx_seq_one_letter_code
_entity_poly.pdbx_strand_id
1 'polypeptide(L)'
;MTNNTYLKFKNDELVKSRILACKLTISEDDFNKIQHWFDLLLCKHQELSSNREEQLEAEKDLQNKFYELISSEIERKSYKYILPKLLYYNNEFYGAFLRSLYVARLGALLADNLIPKLVNDKRIVYSAEDFLFVSFYLRENNFVSPNSNFIEDILKIEHVRGIFKQATNDIKFSTLENILHIIHQKAFHHDIICFKKILKLVTERDVALIDYLKKFEVINKQGCYKIINDILNLAIAENAWDDFEIKVQLINFLDTARGANPTASWCKKFQELSGNIDNTIFLQVAHIVLENESCKNYEFDYGAIWADDTAKRFLKSAQWIKDFLG
;
A
#
# COMPACT_ATOMS: atom_id res chain seq x y z
N MET A 1 -21.27 -11.73 26.33
CA MET A 1 -21.47 -10.40 25.73
C MET A 1 -20.84 -10.44 24.35
N THR A 2 -21.63 -10.57 23.30
CA THR A 2 -21.13 -10.59 21.92
C THR A 2 -20.66 -9.18 21.55
N ASN A 3 -19.34 -9.03 21.40
CA ASN A 3 -18.73 -7.78 20.94
C ASN A 3 -19.26 -7.50 19.52
N ASN A 4 -20.15 -6.51 19.35
CA ASN A 4 -20.65 -6.14 18.04
C ASN A 4 -19.53 -5.42 17.26
N THR A 5 -18.81 -6.16 16.43
CA THR A 5 -17.67 -5.67 15.63
C THR A 5 -18.06 -4.52 14.71
N TYR A 6 -19.27 -4.52 14.17
CA TYR A 6 -19.80 -3.42 13.36
C TYR A 6 -20.00 -2.14 14.16
N LEU A 7 -20.56 -2.23 15.37
CA LEU A 7 -20.74 -1.07 16.23
C LEU A 7 -19.38 -0.51 16.70
N LYS A 8 -18.43 -1.39 17.03
CA LYS A 8 -17.06 -1.00 17.37
C LYS A 8 -16.40 -0.27 16.20
N PHE A 9 -16.41 -0.88 15.01
CA PHE A 9 -15.89 -0.29 13.79
C PHE A 9 -16.50 1.08 13.52
N LYS A 10 -17.83 1.18 13.54
CA LYS A 10 -18.57 2.42 13.30
C LYS A 10 -18.13 3.54 14.24
N ASN A 11 -18.01 3.26 15.53
CA ASN A 11 -17.63 4.26 16.53
C ASN A 11 -16.16 4.70 16.35
N ASP A 12 -15.25 3.75 16.19
CA ASP A 12 -13.82 4.04 16.00
C ASP A 12 -13.57 4.83 14.70
N GLU A 13 -14.25 4.43 13.62
CA GLU A 13 -14.21 5.07 12.31
C GLU A 13 -14.77 6.51 12.38
N LEU A 14 -15.91 6.71 13.04
CA LEU A 14 -16.54 8.02 13.17
C LEU A 14 -15.64 9.04 13.88
N VAL A 15 -14.90 8.61 14.92
CA VAL A 15 -13.95 9.48 15.63
C VAL A 15 -12.83 9.92 14.68
N LYS A 16 -12.22 8.99 13.93
CA LYS A 16 -11.19 9.29 12.94
C LYS A 16 -11.73 10.21 11.83
N SER A 17 -12.95 9.93 11.38
CA SER A 17 -13.61 10.68 10.31
C SER A 17 -13.92 12.12 10.68
N ARG A 18 -14.33 12.40 11.93
CA ARG A 18 -14.51 13.77 12.42
C ARG A 18 -13.21 14.56 12.42
N ILE A 19 -12.11 13.94 12.84
CA ILE A 19 -10.78 14.56 12.82
C ILE A 19 -10.39 14.90 11.38
N LEU A 20 -10.53 13.94 10.46
CA LEU A 20 -10.21 14.16 9.05
C LEU A 20 -11.07 15.27 8.42
N ALA A 21 -12.39 15.22 8.62
CA ALA A 21 -13.33 16.20 8.10
C ALA A 21 -13.00 17.63 8.57
N CYS A 22 -12.67 17.78 9.86
CA CYS A 22 -12.22 19.04 10.42
C CYS A 22 -10.93 19.54 9.75
N LYS A 23 -9.93 18.67 9.56
CA LYS A 23 -8.67 19.03 8.89
C LYS A 23 -8.84 19.39 7.42
N LEU A 24 -9.76 18.71 6.73
CA LEU A 24 -10.09 18.95 5.32
C LEU A 24 -11.08 20.11 5.12
N THR A 25 -11.56 20.74 6.20
CA THR A 25 -12.53 21.84 6.17
C THR A 25 -13.84 21.46 5.47
N ILE A 26 -14.35 20.27 5.78
CA ILE A 26 -15.65 19.77 5.32
C ILE A 26 -16.74 20.46 6.13
N SER A 27 -17.82 20.92 5.47
CA SER A 27 -18.97 21.48 6.19
C SER A 27 -19.66 20.41 7.02
N GLU A 28 -20.28 20.80 8.13
CA GLU A 28 -21.03 19.86 8.97
C GLU A 28 -22.19 19.21 8.20
N ASP A 29 -22.81 19.95 7.29
CA ASP A 29 -23.88 19.43 6.41
C ASP A 29 -23.35 18.34 5.45
N ASP A 30 -22.25 18.62 4.72
CA ASP A 30 -21.63 17.63 3.83
C ASP A 30 -21.13 16.41 4.62
N PHE A 31 -20.54 16.63 5.80
CA PHE A 31 -20.08 15.56 6.68
C PHE A 31 -21.23 14.62 7.04
N ASN A 32 -22.38 15.16 7.47
CA ASN A 32 -23.52 14.35 7.89
C ASN A 32 -24.14 13.59 6.71
N LYS A 33 -24.26 14.21 5.53
CA LYS A 33 -24.74 13.54 4.31
C LYS A 33 -23.83 12.41 3.86
N ILE A 34 -22.51 12.65 3.87
CA ILE A 34 -21.51 11.61 3.53
C ILE A 34 -21.55 10.49 4.57
N GLN A 35 -21.57 10.82 5.86
CA GLN A 35 -21.62 9.81 6.93
C GLN A 35 -22.89 8.96 6.84
N HIS A 36 -24.03 9.56 6.49
CA HIS A 36 -25.28 8.83 6.28
C HIS A 36 -25.15 7.75 5.20
N TRP A 37 -24.51 8.06 4.07
CA TRP A 37 -24.28 7.07 3.02
C TRP A 37 -23.36 5.93 3.49
N PHE A 38 -22.29 6.23 4.24
CA PHE A 38 -21.39 5.21 4.79
C PHE A 38 -22.07 4.35 5.88
N ASP A 39 -22.97 4.94 6.68
CA ASP A 39 -23.79 4.22 7.64
C ASP A 39 -24.74 3.24 6.93
N LEU A 40 -25.35 3.67 5.80
CA LEU A 40 -26.18 2.80 4.97
C LEU A 40 -25.36 1.67 4.34
N LEU A 41 -24.18 1.97 3.79
CA LEU A 41 -23.25 0.97 3.24
C LEU A 41 -22.89 -0.08 4.29
N LEU A 42 -22.53 0.34 5.50
CA LEU A 42 -22.17 -0.56 6.60
C LEU A 42 -23.36 -1.42 7.03
N CYS A 43 -24.56 -0.82 7.12
CA CYS A 43 -25.80 -1.53 7.44
C CYS A 43 -26.08 -2.62 6.40
N LYS A 44 -26.02 -2.29 5.10
CA LYS A 44 -26.19 -3.28 4.03
C LYS A 44 -25.13 -4.38 4.07
N HIS A 45 -23.87 -4.04 4.36
CA HIS A 45 -22.82 -5.06 4.52
C HIS A 45 -23.09 -6.02 5.68
N GLN A 46 -23.69 -5.52 6.77
CA GLN A 46 -24.09 -6.34 7.91
C GLN A 46 -25.27 -7.25 7.60
N GLU A 47 -26.30 -6.74 6.92
CA GLU A 47 -27.59 -7.42 6.72
C GLU A 47 -27.59 -8.39 5.53
N LEU A 48 -26.81 -8.11 4.48
CA LEU A 48 -26.89 -8.88 3.23
C LEU A 48 -26.51 -10.34 3.43
N SER A 49 -27.38 -11.19 2.87
CA SER A 49 -27.20 -12.64 2.78
C SER A 49 -26.27 -13.00 1.60
N SER A 50 -26.05 -14.30 1.38
CA SER A 50 -25.35 -14.79 0.18
C SER A 50 -26.21 -14.77 -1.09
N ASN A 51 -27.47 -14.30 -1.03
CA ASN A 51 -28.35 -14.19 -2.18
C ASN A 51 -27.83 -13.14 -3.17
N ARG A 52 -27.60 -13.57 -4.41
CA ARG A 52 -27.05 -12.73 -5.47
C ARG A 52 -27.99 -11.61 -5.90
N GLU A 53 -29.30 -11.86 -5.96
CA GLU A 53 -30.28 -10.87 -6.42
C GLU A 53 -30.42 -9.74 -5.41
N GLU A 54 -30.55 -10.07 -4.12
CA GLU A 54 -30.56 -9.10 -3.01
C GLU A 54 -29.28 -8.24 -3.01
N GLN A 55 -28.12 -8.86 -3.21
CA GLN A 55 -26.85 -8.15 -3.29
C GLN A 55 -26.76 -7.21 -4.51
N LEU A 56 -27.29 -7.61 -5.67
CA LEU A 56 -27.33 -6.79 -6.88
C LEU A 56 -28.29 -5.61 -6.74
N GLU A 57 -29.42 -5.80 -6.07
CA GLU A 57 -30.38 -4.72 -5.77
C GLU A 57 -29.76 -3.70 -4.82
N ALA A 58 -29.13 -4.18 -3.74
CA ALA A 58 -28.43 -3.31 -2.79
C ALA A 58 -27.26 -2.55 -3.42
N GLU A 59 -26.47 -3.20 -4.29
CA GLU A 59 -25.41 -2.55 -5.07
C GLU A 59 -25.96 -1.38 -5.89
N LYS A 60 -27.05 -1.60 -6.64
CA LYS A 60 -27.67 -0.56 -7.48
C LYS A 60 -28.25 0.57 -6.65
N ASP A 61 -28.95 0.27 -5.56
CA ASP A 61 -29.53 1.28 -4.66
C ASP A 61 -28.43 2.16 -4.05
N LEU A 62 -27.39 1.56 -3.48
CA LEU A 62 -26.25 2.28 -2.91
C LEU A 62 -25.51 3.11 -3.95
N GLN A 63 -25.32 2.59 -5.16
CA GLN A 63 -24.69 3.30 -6.27
C GLN A 63 -25.51 4.53 -6.66
N ASN A 64 -26.83 4.38 -6.83
CA ASN A 64 -27.72 5.49 -7.19
C ASN A 64 -27.68 6.60 -6.14
N LYS A 65 -27.81 6.22 -4.85
CA LYS A 65 -27.71 7.15 -3.72
C LYS A 65 -26.34 7.84 -3.66
N PHE A 66 -25.27 7.13 -3.95
CA PHE A 66 -23.93 7.73 -4.00
C PHE A 66 -23.83 8.78 -5.12
N TYR A 67 -24.41 8.49 -6.29
CA TYR A 67 -24.41 9.42 -7.41
C TYR A 67 -25.28 10.65 -7.17
N GLU A 68 -26.43 10.49 -6.55
CA GLU A 68 -27.27 11.61 -6.09
C GLU A 68 -26.50 12.50 -5.12
N LEU A 69 -25.90 11.90 -4.08
CA LEU A 69 -25.06 12.56 -3.09
C LEU A 69 -24.00 13.44 -3.77
N ILE A 70 -23.12 12.84 -4.58
CA ILE A 70 -22.01 13.58 -5.18
C ILE A 70 -22.48 14.58 -6.25
N SER A 71 -23.57 14.33 -6.97
CA SER A 71 -23.99 15.19 -8.08
C SER A 71 -24.72 16.45 -7.63
N SER A 72 -25.39 16.44 -6.47
CA SER A 72 -26.30 17.51 -6.10
C SER A 72 -26.37 17.86 -4.61
N GLU A 73 -25.99 16.95 -3.71
CA GLU A 73 -26.24 17.16 -2.28
C GLU A 73 -25.06 17.75 -1.51
N ILE A 74 -23.84 17.60 -2.01
CA ILE A 74 -22.61 18.07 -1.34
C ILE A 74 -21.74 18.92 -2.25
N GLU A 75 -20.86 19.70 -1.64
CA GLU A 75 -19.88 20.45 -2.39
C GLU A 75 -18.79 19.55 -2.97
N ARG A 76 -18.33 19.89 -4.17
CA ARG A 76 -17.25 19.16 -4.85
C ARG A 76 -15.96 19.08 -4.02
N LYS A 77 -15.66 20.12 -3.24
CA LYS A 77 -14.46 20.15 -2.38
C LYS A 77 -14.47 19.01 -1.36
N SER A 78 -15.65 18.49 -1.02
CA SER A 78 -15.84 17.42 -0.04
C SER A 78 -15.52 16.04 -0.57
N TYR A 79 -15.32 15.89 -1.89
CA TYR A 79 -14.93 14.60 -2.48
C TYR A 79 -13.56 14.13 -1.98
N LYS A 80 -12.68 15.06 -1.59
CA LYS A 80 -11.35 14.75 -1.03
C LYS A 80 -11.44 14.01 0.32
N TYR A 81 -12.58 14.11 1.01
CA TYR A 81 -12.91 13.36 2.23
C TYR A 81 -13.58 12.00 1.94
N ILE A 82 -14.33 11.87 0.84
CA ILE A 82 -15.02 10.61 0.48
C ILE A 82 -14.02 9.52 0.10
N LEU A 83 -13.06 9.87 -0.76
CA LEU A 83 -12.11 8.89 -1.29
C LEU A 83 -11.35 8.10 -0.20
N PRO A 84 -10.71 8.72 0.79
CA PRO A 84 -10.04 7.96 1.86
C PRO A 84 -11.00 7.09 2.66
N LYS A 85 -12.26 7.53 2.90
CA LYS A 85 -13.26 6.66 3.55
C LYS A 85 -13.59 5.44 2.70
N LEU A 86 -13.75 5.58 1.38
CA LEU A 86 -13.98 4.43 0.50
C LEU A 86 -12.82 3.43 0.56
N LEU A 87 -11.57 3.92 0.56
CA LEU A 87 -10.38 3.06 0.69
C LEU A 87 -10.38 2.29 2.02
N TYR A 88 -10.69 2.98 3.13
CA TYR A 88 -10.73 2.37 4.45
C TYR A 88 -11.82 1.30 4.58
N TYR A 89 -13.04 1.61 4.12
CA TYR A 89 -14.15 0.66 4.11
C TYR A 89 -13.87 -0.54 3.21
N ASN A 90 -13.30 -0.31 2.02
CA ASN A 90 -12.92 -1.40 1.13
C ASN A 90 -11.89 -2.33 1.79
N ASN A 91 -10.86 -1.76 2.43
CA ASN A 91 -9.88 -2.55 3.16
C ASN A 91 -10.52 -3.43 4.26
N GLU A 92 -11.45 -2.87 5.04
CA GLU A 92 -12.13 -3.57 6.12
C GLU A 92 -13.16 -4.61 5.61
N PHE A 93 -13.80 -4.39 4.46
CA PHE A 93 -14.72 -5.35 3.83
C PHE A 93 -14.00 -6.58 3.28
N TYR A 94 -12.75 -6.38 2.82
CA TYR A 94 -11.85 -7.47 2.43
C TYR A 94 -11.08 -8.06 3.63
N GLY A 95 -11.29 -7.53 4.83
CA GLY A 95 -10.73 -8.03 6.07
C GLY A 95 -11.69 -8.99 6.79
N ALA A 96 -11.15 -9.78 7.72
CA ALA A 96 -11.95 -10.71 8.53
C ALA A 96 -12.55 -10.06 9.80
N PHE A 97 -12.31 -8.76 10.04
CA PHE A 97 -12.69 -8.08 11.28
C PHE A 97 -14.21 -7.91 11.43
N LEU A 98 -14.90 -7.48 10.37
CA LEU A 98 -16.35 -7.24 10.41
C LEU A 98 -17.15 -8.55 10.31
N ARG A 99 -16.86 -9.35 9.29
CA ARG A 99 -17.45 -10.69 9.08
C ARG A 99 -16.50 -11.56 8.27
N SER A 100 -16.60 -12.88 8.44
CA SER A 100 -15.81 -13.86 7.70
C SER A 100 -16.30 -14.07 6.26
N LEU A 101 -17.60 -13.94 6.02
CA LEU A 101 -18.20 -14.11 4.69
C LEU A 101 -18.19 -12.78 3.92
N TYR A 102 -17.43 -12.73 2.84
CA TYR A 102 -17.33 -11.56 1.97
C TYR A 102 -18.63 -11.26 1.21
N VAL A 103 -19.06 -9.99 1.20
CA VAL A 103 -20.23 -9.53 0.42
C VAL A 103 -19.76 -9.02 -0.95
N ALA A 104 -19.68 -9.95 -1.91
CA ALA A 104 -18.98 -9.72 -3.17
C ALA A 104 -19.44 -8.50 -3.97
N ARG A 105 -20.74 -8.23 -4.02
CA ARG A 105 -21.27 -7.08 -4.78
C ARG A 105 -20.99 -5.74 -4.13
N LEU A 106 -20.91 -5.67 -2.80
CA LEU A 106 -20.52 -4.41 -2.14
C LEU A 106 -19.03 -4.13 -2.30
N GLY A 107 -18.18 -5.16 -2.23
CA GLY A 107 -16.76 -4.95 -2.54
C GLY A 107 -16.54 -4.59 -4.01
N ALA A 108 -17.28 -5.17 -4.95
CA ALA A 108 -17.26 -4.76 -6.37
C ALA A 108 -17.73 -3.31 -6.56
N LEU A 109 -18.79 -2.88 -5.87
CA LEU A 109 -19.24 -1.48 -5.88
C LEU A 109 -18.10 -0.52 -5.48
N LEU A 110 -17.33 -0.85 -4.45
CA LEU A 110 -16.21 -0.03 -4.02
C LEU A 110 -15.02 -0.13 -4.99
N ALA A 111 -14.48 -1.34 -5.17
CA ALA A 111 -13.21 -1.60 -5.84
C ALA A 111 -13.27 -1.42 -7.37
N ASP A 112 -14.37 -1.81 -8.02
CA ASP A 112 -14.47 -1.81 -9.48
C ASP A 112 -15.14 -0.53 -10.02
N ASN A 113 -15.75 0.28 -9.15
CA ASN A 113 -16.63 1.36 -9.57
C ASN A 113 -16.34 2.68 -8.83
N LEU A 114 -16.67 2.80 -7.54
CA LEU A 114 -16.60 4.08 -6.85
C LEU A 114 -15.15 4.57 -6.63
N ILE A 115 -14.24 3.69 -6.19
CA ILE A 115 -12.83 4.03 -5.94
C ILE A 115 -12.14 4.42 -7.25
N PRO A 116 -12.15 3.61 -8.33
CA PRO A 116 -11.50 3.98 -9.58
C PRO A 116 -12.03 5.31 -10.15
N LYS A 117 -13.33 5.57 -10.02
CA LYS A 117 -13.94 6.82 -10.49
C LYS A 117 -13.35 8.04 -9.79
N LEU A 118 -13.25 8.01 -8.45
CA LEU A 118 -12.72 9.16 -7.68
C LEU A 118 -11.20 9.24 -7.70
N VAL A 119 -10.47 8.11 -7.65
CA VAL A 119 -9.00 8.10 -7.74
C VAL A 119 -8.53 8.75 -9.04
N ASN A 120 -9.22 8.48 -10.15
CA ASN A 120 -8.89 9.02 -11.47
C ASN A 120 -9.50 10.42 -11.74
N ASP A 121 -10.38 10.95 -10.87
CA ASP A 121 -10.92 12.29 -11.04
C ASP A 121 -9.90 13.35 -10.61
N LYS A 122 -9.15 13.87 -11.60
CA LYS A 122 -8.16 14.93 -11.45
C LYS A 122 -8.73 16.26 -10.93
N ARG A 123 -10.05 16.41 -10.92
CA ARG A 123 -10.73 17.60 -10.39
C ARG A 123 -10.87 17.56 -8.86
N ILE A 124 -10.59 16.42 -8.23
CA ILE A 124 -10.39 16.34 -6.78
C ILE A 124 -8.96 16.80 -6.50
N VAL A 125 -8.83 18.00 -5.94
CA VAL A 125 -7.55 18.62 -5.63
C VAL A 125 -7.19 18.33 -4.17
N TYR A 126 -5.95 17.87 -3.98
CA TYR A 126 -5.32 17.72 -2.67
C TYR A 126 -4.13 18.69 -2.61
N SER A 127 -4.03 19.47 -1.54
CA SER A 127 -2.73 20.02 -1.15
C SER A 127 -1.86 18.92 -0.53
N ALA A 128 -0.57 19.22 -0.32
CA ALA A 128 0.32 18.30 0.37
C ALA A 128 -0.14 18.03 1.82
N GLU A 129 -0.66 19.05 2.50
CA GLU A 129 -1.22 18.97 3.85
C GLU A 129 -2.52 18.17 3.87
N ASP A 130 -3.41 18.38 2.89
CA ASP A 130 -4.63 17.55 2.77
C ASP A 130 -4.27 16.07 2.68
N PHE A 131 -3.26 15.74 1.85
CA PHE A 131 -2.84 14.36 1.67
C PHE A 131 -2.13 13.77 2.90
N LEU A 132 -1.37 14.59 3.63
CA LEU A 132 -0.83 14.22 4.94
C LEU A 132 -1.95 13.86 5.92
N PHE A 133 -3.00 14.66 6.03
CA PHE A 133 -4.16 14.33 6.90
C PHE A 133 -4.89 13.08 6.45
N VAL A 134 -5.02 12.87 5.13
CA VAL A 134 -5.53 11.60 4.58
C VAL A 134 -4.65 10.43 5.01
N SER A 135 -3.33 10.54 4.91
CA SER A 135 -2.42 9.47 5.32
C SER A 135 -2.53 9.13 6.82
N PHE A 136 -2.76 10.14 7.68
CA PHE A 136 -3.00 9.92 9.11
C PHE A 136 -4.30 9.16 9.37
N TYR A 137 -5.37 9.48 8.64
CA TYR A 137 -6.64 8.76 8.73
C TYR A 137 -6.50 7.29 8.31
N LEU A 138 -5.73 7.02 7.24
CA LEU A 138 -5.55 5.69 6.66
C LEU A 138 -4.49 4.83 7.37
N ARG A 139 -3.67 5.43 8.23
CA ARG A 139 -2.53 4.77 8.88
C ARG A 139 -2.93 3.57 9.74
N GLU A 140 -3.91 3.75 10.61
CA GLU A 140 -4.27 2.76 11.63
C GLU A 140 -5.44 1.89 11.17
N ASN A 141 -5.17 0.59 10.96
CA ASN A 141 -6.14 -0.38 10.46
C ASN A 141 -6.26 -1.57 11.41
N ASN A 142 -7.43 -2.19 11.51
CA ASN A 142 -7.55 -3.44 12.27
C ASN A 142 -6.84 -4.59 11.55
N PHE A 143 -6.87 -4.53 10.22
CA PHE A 143 -6.23 -5.48 9.34
C PHE A 143 -5.96 -4.82 7.99
N VAL A 144 -4.77 -5.00 7.41
CA VAL A 144 -4.48 -4.56 6.05
C VAL A 144 -4.66 -5.74 5.10
N SER A 145 -5.75 -5.73 4.35
CA SER A 145 -6.07 -6.86 3.47
C SER A 145 -5.09 -6.96 2.30
N PRO A 146 -4.60 -8.17 1.97
CA PRO A 146 -3.79 -8.37 0.78
C PRO A 146 -4.58 -8.17 -0.53
N ASN A 147 -5.92 -8.17 -0.48
CA ASN A 147 -6.80 -8.20 -1.65
C ASN A 147 -7.51 -6.87 -1.95
N SER A 148 -7.32 -5.84 -1.12
CA SER A 148 -8.08 -4.58 -1.20
C SER A 148 -7.47 -3.50 -2.10
N ASN A 149 -6.28 -3.74 -2.68
CA ASN A 149 -5.47 -2.72 -3.37
C ASN A 149 -5.21 -1.44 -2.54
N PHE A 150 -5.28 -1.55 -1.22
CA PHE A 150 -5.34 -0.40 -0.33
C PHE A 150 -4.13 0.53 -0.48
N ILE A 151 -2.92 -0.03 -0.48
CA ILE A 151 -1.68 0.76 -0.60
C ILE A 151 -1.50 1.23 -2.04
N GLU A 152 -1.88 0.41 -3.02
CA GLU A 152 -1.83 0.71 -4.45
C GLU A 152 -2.65 1.96 -4.77
N ASP A 153 -3.87 2.04 -4.24
CA ASP A 153 -4.78 3.17 -4.47
C ASP A 153 -4.33 4.43 -3.72
N ILE A 154 -3.77 4.32 -2.51
CA ILE A 154 -3.14 5.45 -1.82
C ILE A 154 -2.01 6.05 -2.66
N LEU A 155 -1.11 5.21 -3.17
CA LEU A 155 0.00 5.66 -4.02
C LEU A 155 -0.49 6.17 -5.38
N LYS A 156 -1.64 5.68 -5.87
CA LYS A 156 -2.26 6.17 -7.10
C LYS A 156 -2.86 7.57 -6.93
N ILE A 157 -3.39 7.91 -5.75
CA ILE A 157 -3.84 9.28 -5.44
C ILE A 157 -2.68 10.26 -5.63
N GLU A 158 -1.52 9.96 -5.03
CA GLU A 158 -0.28 10.71 -5.21
C GLU A 158 0.09 10.79 -6.69
N HIS A 159 0.25 9.64 -7.35
CA HIS A 159 0.77 9.59 -8.72
C HIS A 159 -0.08 10.39 -9.73
N VAL A 160 -1.41 10.27 -9.67
CA VAL A 160 -2.32 10.94 -10.61
C VAL A 160 -2.29 12.46 -10.45
N ARG A 161 -1.96 12.96 -9.25
CA ARG A 161 -2.04 14.39 -8.89
C ARG A 161 -0.67 15.04 -8.71
N GLY A 162 0.39 14.25 -8.56
CA GLY A 162 1.75 14.71 -8.30
C GLY A 162 1.85 15.57 -7.04
N ILE A 163 1.21 15.16 -5.94
CA ILE A 163 1.09 15.98 -4.72
C ILE A 163 2.47 16.22 -4.11
N PHE A 164 3.34 15.21 -4.11
CA PHE A 164 4.72 15.34 -3.61
C PHE A 164 5.62 16.26 -4.42
N LYS A 165 5.24 16.64 -5.65
CA LYS A 165 5.98 17.67 -6.41
C LYS A 165 5.86 19.06 -5.79
N GLN A 166 4.82 19.28 -4.98
CA GLN A 166 4.52 20.54 -4.32
C GLN A 166 4.74 20.48 -2.81
N ALA A 167 5.06 19.29 -2.26
CA ALA A 167 5.26 19.09 -0.84
C ALA A 167 6.65 19.56 -0.39
N THR A 168 6.73 20.06 0.85
CA THR A 168 8.01 20.18 1.54
C THR A 168 8.54 18.77 1.87
N ASN A 169 9.86 18.67 2.11
CA ASN A 169 10.47 17.40 2.51
C ASN A 169 9.83 16.83 3.78
N ASP A 170 9.49 17.68 4.76
CA ASP A 170 8.88 17.26 6.03
C ASP A 170 7.47 16.67 5.82
N ILE A 171 6.65 17.31 4.98
CA ILE A 171 5.30 16.81 4.67
C ILE A 171 5.39 15.50 3.89
N LYS A 172 6.28 15.43 2.90
CA LYS A 172 6.52 14.21 2.12
C LYS A 172 7.01 13.07 3.01
N PHE A 173 7.98 13.34 3.89
CA PHE A 173 8.50 12.37 4.85
C PHE A 173 7.39 11.85 5.75
N SER A 174 6.63 12.73 6.40
CA SER A 174 5.54 12.34 7.31
C SER A 174 4.44 11.55 6.59
N THR A 175 4.13 11.92 5.35
CA THR A 175 3.13 11.20 4.54
C THR A 175 3.62 9.80 4.17
N LEU A 176 4.86 9.68 3.71
CA LEU A 176 5.46 8.38 3.35
C LEU A 176 5.69 7.50 4.58
N GLU A 177 6.03 8.07 5.74
CA GLU A 177 6.10 7.35 7.00
C GLU A 177 4.76 6.71 7.38
N ASN A 178 3.65 7.45 7.25
CA ASN A 178 2.31 6.92 7.47
C ASN A 178 1.97 5.77 6.49
N ILE A 179 2.36 5.88 5.21
CA ILE A 179 2.14 4.82 4.22
C ILE A 179 3.02 3.59 4.52
N LEU A 180 4.28 3.81 4.90
CA LEU A 180 5.19 2.75 5.35
C LEU A 180 4.67 2.06 6.60
N HIS A 181 3.98 2.77 7.50
CA HIS A 181 3.33 2.18 8.67
C HIS A 181 2.23 1.18 8.27
N ILE A 182 1.45 1.45 7.22
CA ILE A 182 0.45 0.51 6.68
C ILE A 182 1.15 -0.75 6.14
N ILE A 183 2.29 -0.60 5.45
CA ILE A 183 3.12 -1.73 5.00
C ILE A 183 3.62 -2.52 6.21
N HIS A 184 4.15 -1.85 7.23
CA HIS A 184 4.66 -2.45 8.45
C HIS A 184 3.62 -3.35 9.15
N GLN A 185 2.35 -2.93 9.16
CA GLN A 185 1.23 -3.65 9.79
C GLN A 185 0.68 -4.82 8.97
N LYS A 186 1.07 -4.99 7.70
CA LYS A 186 0.46 -6.02 6.84
C LYS A 186 0.87 -7.42 7.30
N ALA A 187 -0.13 -8.28 7.53
CA ALA A 187 0.09 -9.63 8.06
C ALA A 187 0.96 -10.51 7.14
N PHE A 188 0.84 -10.33 5.81
CA PHE A 188 1.62 -11.04 4.82
C PHE A 188 1.79 -10.20 3.54
N HIS A 189 2.94 -10.31 2.87
CA HIS A 189 3.25 -9.55 1.64
C HIS A 189 3.51 -10.49 0.48
N HIS A 190 2.56 -10.58 -0.45
CA HIS A 190 2.73 -11.35 -1.69
C HIS A 190 3.82 -10.77 -2.62
N ASP A 191 4.04 -9.46 -2.53
CA ASP A 191 5.01 -8.73 -3.32
C ASP A 191 5.48 -7.45 -2.60
N ILE A 192 6.44 -6.77 -3.22
CA ILE A 192 7.02 -5.50 -2.77
C ILE A 192 6.75 -4.35 -3.77
N ILE A 193 5.75 -4.46 -4.64
CA ILE A 193 5.49 -3.48 -5.71
C ILE A 193 5.23 -2.09 -5.13
N CYS A 194 4.41 -1.99 -4.10
CA CYS A 194 4.13 -0.72 -3.43
C CYS A 194 5.36 -0.16 -2.72
N PHE A 195 6.17 -1.00 -2.08
CA PHE A 195 7.43 -0.57 -1.47
C PHE A 195 8.40 -0.02 -2.52
N LYS A 196 8.56 -0.71 -3.66
CA LYS A 196 9.39 -0.23 -4.78
C LYS A 196 8.87 1.10 -5.37
N LYS A 197 7.56 1.33 -5.38
CA LYS A 197 6.99 2.63 -5.76
C LYS A 197 7.38 3.72 -4.78
N ILE A 198 7.39 3.44 -3.47
CA ILE A 198 7.87 4.38 -2.44
C ILE A 198 9.35 4.70 -2.62
N LEU A 199 10.20 3.69 -2.85
CA LEU A 199 11.63 3.91 -3.09
C LEU A 199 11.88 4.86 -4.28
N LYS A 200 11.06 4.78 -5.33
CA LYS A 200 11.14 5.67 -6.51
C LYS A 200 10.69 7.11 -6.25
N LEU A 201 9.98 7.37 -5.15
CA LEU A 201 9.56 8.71 -4.78
C LEU A 201 10.66 9.46 -4.03
N VAL A 202 11.67 8.76 -3.49
CA VAL A 202 12.79 9.35 -2.76
C VAL A 202 13.71 10.12 -3.73
N THR A 203 14.24 11.24 -3.26
CA THR A 203 15.18 12.12 -3.96
C THR A 203 16.38 12.40 -3.05
N GLU A 204 17.47 12.95 -3.62
CA GLU A 204 18.69 13.32 -2.87
C GLU A 204 18.41 14.21 -1.64
N ARG A 205 17.32 14.99 -1.67
CA ARG A 205 16.95 15.90 -0.57
C ARG A 205 16.26 15.20 0.61
N ASP A 206 15.85 13.95 0.46
CA ASP A 206 15.05 13.21 1.44
C ASP A 206 15.92 12.42 2.44
N VAL A 207 16.96 13.05 2.99
CA VAL A 207 17.96 12.40 3.86
C VAL A 207 17.31 11.65 5.03
N ALA A 208 16.38 12.30 5.74
CA ALA A 208 15.67 11.69 6.87
C ALA A 208 14.84 10.45 6.47
N LEU A 209 14.26 10.46 5.26
CA LEU A 209 13.52 9.32 4.74
C LEU A 209 14.46 8.16 4.38
N ILE A 210 15.62 8.45 3.79
CA ILE A 210 16.65 7.44 3.49
C ILE A 210 17.09 6.76 4.80
N ASP A 211 17.35 7.54 5.86
CA ASP A 211 17.72 7.00 7.16
C ASP A 211 16.60 6.19 7.82
N TYR A 212 15.34 6.59 7.63
CA TYR A 212 14.19 5.82 8.08
C TYR A 212 14.08 4.48 7.34
N LEU A 213 14.23 4.48 6.01
CA LEU A 213 14.14 3.27 5.18
C LEU A 213 15.19 2.21 5.53
N LYS A 214 16.40 2.63 5.95
CA LYS A 214 17.45 1.71 6.44
C LYS A 214 17.08 0.97 7.74
N LYS A 215 16.17 1.55 8.53
CA LYS A 215 15.67 0.98 9.79
C LYS A 215 14.28 0.36 9.65
N PHE A 216 13.70 0.44 8.45
CA PHE A 216 12.35 -0.04 8.21
C PHE A 216 12.31 -1.56 8.28
N GLU A 217 11.40 -2.05 9.10
CA GLU A 217 11.09 -3.46 9.27
C GLU A 217 9.57 -3.66 9.29
N VAL A 218 9.11 -4.81 8.84
CA VAL A 218 7.70 -5.22 8.91
C VAL A 218 7.46 -6.03 10.18
N ILE A 219 6.27 -5.93 10.80
CA ILE A 219 5.95 -6.61 12.07
C ILE A 219 6.14 -8.13 11.94
N ASN A 220 5.75 -8.68 10.80
CA ASN A 220 5.87 -10.11 10.52
C ASN A 220 7.31 -10.57 10.24
N LYS A 221 8.32 -9.68 10.18
CA LYS A 221 9.72 -10.05 9.89
C LYS A 221 9.90 -10.89 8.62
N GLN A 222 9.02 -10.71 7.64
CA GLN A 222 9.04 -11.53 6.43
C GLN A 222 10.36 -11.35 5.64
N GLY A 223 10.84 -12.45 5.07
CA GLY A 223 12.18 -12.59 4.50
C GLY A 223 12.56 -11.55 3.45
N CYS A 224 11.63 -11.19 2.57
CA CYS A 224 11.88 -10.21 1.52
C CYS A 224 12.24 -8.82 2.08
N TYR A 225 11.64 -8.41 3.21
CA TYR A 225 11.98 -7.15 3.86
C TYR A 225 13.28 -7.22 4.66
N LYS A 226 13.62 -8.40 5.20
CA LYS A 226 14.94 -8.62 5.80
C LYS A 226 16.06 -8.46 4.75
N ILE A 227 15.91 -9.12 3.60
CA ILE A 227 16.87 -8.99 2.49
C ILE A 227 16.96 -7.55 1.98
N ILE A 228 15.83 -6.84 1.86
CA ILE A 228 15.83 -5.41 1.50
C ILE A 228 16.60 -4.59 2.54
N ASN A 229 16.38 -4.85 3.83
CA ASN A 229 17.06 -4.14 4.91
C ASN A 229 18.58 -4.36 4.84
N ASP A 230 19.01 -5.61 4.63
CA ASP A 230 20.43 -5.96 4.46
C ASP A 230 21.05 -5.20 3.27
N ILE A 231 20.37 -5.18 2.11
CA ILE A 231 20.82 -4.42 0.94
C ILE A 231 20.89 -2.91 1.24
N LEU A 232 19.87 -2.35 1.91
CA LEU A 232 19.82 -0.93 2.23
C LEU A 232 20.93 -0.49 3.19
N ASN A 233 21.48 -1.41 3.99
CA ASN A 233 22.55 -1.15 4.96
C ASN A 233 23.97 -1.48 4.46
N LEU A 234 24.13 -2.03 3.25
CA LEU A 234 25.46 -2.21 2.65
C LEU A 234 26.13 -0.85 2.37
N ALA A 235 27.44 -0.72 2.53
CA ALA A 235 28.17 0.45 2.03
C ALA A 235 28.62 0.19 0.60
N ILE A 236 27.98 0.81 -0.40
CA ILE A 236 28.25 0.60 -1.83
C ILE A 236 28.98 1.80 -2.44
N ALA A 237 28.57 3.03 -2.09
CA ALA A 237 29.22 4.25 -2.56
C ALA A 237 29.44 5.26 -1.43
N GLU A 238 30.42 6.15 -1.60
CA GLU A 238 30.71 7.22 -0.63
C GLU A 238 29.61 8.29 -0.61
N ASN A 239 29.08 8.65 -1.79
CA ASN A 239 27.95 9.56 -1.89
C ASN A 239 26.66 8.84 -1.45
N ALA A 240 26.00 9.38 -0.42
CA ALA A 240 24.82 8.76 0.17
C ALA A 240 23.63 8.62 -0.80
N TRP A 241 23.49 9.53 -1.76
CA TRP A 241 22.44 9.46 -2.78
C TRP A 241 22.77 8.42 -3.85
N ASP A 242 23.99 8.43 -4.40
CA ASP A 242 24.42 7.43 -5.39
C ASP A 242 24.34 6.01 -4.80
N ASP A 243 24.77 5.85 -3.54
CA ASP A 243 24.65 4.62 -2.77
C ASP A 243 23.19 4.15 -2.68
N PHE A 244 22.27 5.06 -2.32
CA PHE A 244 20.84 4.76 -2.25
C PHE A 244 20.27 4.40 -3.64
N GLU A 245 20.62 5.15 -4.68
CA GLU A 245 20.11 4.92 -6.03
C GLU A 245 20.54 3.54 -6.57
N ILE A 246 21.82 3.17 -6.39
CA ILE A 246 22.33 1.85 -6.77
C ILE A 246 21.57 0.75 -6.02
N LYS A 247 21.35 0.89 -4.71
CA LYS A 247 20.56 -0.08 -3.92
C LYS A 247 19.14 -0.23 -4.43
N VAL A 248 18.46 0.87 -4.79
CA VAL A 248 17.13 0.84 -5.38
C VAL A 248 17.14 0.10 -6.73
N GLN A 249 18.15 0.34 -7.58
CA GLN A 249 18.30 -0.39 -8.85
C GLN A 249 18.48 -1.89 -8.61
N LEU A 250 19.33 -2.27 -7.66
CA LEU A 250 19.60 -3.66 -7.29
C LEU A 250 18.36 -4.36 -6.72
N ILE A 251 17.64 -3.75 -5.78
CA ILE A 251 16.36 -4.28 -5.25
C ILE A 251 15.37 -4.52 -6.38
N ASN A 252 15.23 -3.55 -7.30
CA ASN A 252 14.34 -3.69 -8.46
C ASN A 252 14.79 -4.78 -9.43
N PHE A 253 16.10 -5.04 -9.54
CA PHE A 253 16.67 -6.05 -10.42
C PHE A 253 16.57 -7.46 -9.84
N LEU A 254 16.95 -7.65 -8.58
CA LEU A 254 16.89 -8.94 -7.91
C LEU A 254 15.47 -9.52 -7.89
N ASP A 255 14.44 -8.67 -7.79
CA ASP A 255 13.02 -9.10 -7.82
C ASP A 255 12.54 -9.53 -9.22
N THR A 256 13.41 -9.58 -10.24
CA THR A 256 13.03 -9.97 -11.61
C THR A 256 13.30 -11.44 -11.93
N ALA A 257 14.03 -12.18 -11.10
CA ALA A 257 14.32 -13.59 -11.38
C ALA A 257 13.04 -14.43 -11.44
N ARG A 258 12.78 -15.07 -12.59
CA ARG A 258 11.62 -15.95 -12.84
C ARG A 258 12.11 -17.22 -13.56
N GLY A 259 11.43 -18.35 -13.33
CA GLY A 259 11.79 -19.63 -13.95
C GLY A 259 12.98 -20.33 -13.29
N ALA A 260 13.47 -21.39 -13.92
CA ALA A 260 14.60 -22.18 -13.41
C ALA A 260 15.97 -21.58 -13.78
N ASN A 261 16.06 -20.94 -14.94
CA ASN A 261 17.29 -20.36 -15.50
C ASN A 261 17.12 -18.87 -15.79
N PRO A 262 18.22 -18.10 -15.87
CA PRO A 262 18.21 -16.70 -16.31
C PRO A 262 17.50 -16.55 -17.66
N THR A 263 16.50 -15.67 -17.72
CA THR A 263 15.81 -15.36 -18.98
C THR A 263 16.63 -14.37 -19.79
N ALA A 264 16.42 -14.32 -21.11
CA ALA A 264 17.07 -13.32 -21.97
C ALA A 264 16.82 -11.87 -21.49
N SER A 265 15.61 -11.59 -20.99
CA SER A 265 15.29 -10.28 -20.40
C SER A 265 16.04 -10.01 -19.09
N TRP A 266 16.26 -11.03 -18.27
CA TRP A 266 17.06 -10.89 -17.05
C TRP A 266 18.53 -10.63 -17.40
N CYS A 267 19.10 -11.42 -18.32
CA CYS A 267 20.49 -11.27 -18.76
C CYS A 267 20.75 -9.89 -19.39
N LYS A 268 19.83 -9.42 -20.23
CA LYS A 268 19.91 -8.08 -20.82
C LYS A 268 19.94 -7.00 -19.73
N LYS A 269 19.04 -7.08 -18.74
CA LYS A 269 18.98 -6.11 -17.64
C LYS A 269 20.23 -6.19 -16.75
N PHE A 270 20.77 -7.39 -16.53
CA PHE A 270 22.04 -7.57 -15.84
C PHE A 270 23.18 -6.86 -16.57
N GLN A 271 23.34 -7.11 -17.87
CA GLN A 271 24.36 -6.46 -18.71
C GLN A 271 24.23 -4.94 -18.73
N GLU A 272 23.00 -4.41 -18.81
CA GLU A 272 22.74 -2.96 -18.73
C GLU A 272 23.22 -2.38 -17.40
N LEU A 273 22.96 -3.05 -16.28
CA LEU A 273 23.39 -2.59 -14.96
C LEU A 273 24.90 -2.78 -14.73
N SER A 274 25.50 -3.86 -15.22
CA SER A 274 26.96 -4.10 -15.20
C SER A 274 27.76 -3.07 -15.99
N GLY A 275 27.12 -2.30 -16.87
CA GLY A 275 27.75 -1.14 -17.51
C GLY A 275 28.01 0.02 -16.53
N ASN A 276 27.29 0.09 -15.42
CA ASN A 276 27.31 1.20 -14.46
C ASN A 276 27.66 0.78 -13.01
N ILE A 277 27.47 -0.49 -12.66
CA ILE A 277 27.73 -1.05 -11.33
C ILE A 277 28.84 -2.09 -11.45
N ASP A 278 29.89 -1.96 -10.62
CA ASP A 278 31.04 -2.87 -10.62
C ASP A 278 30.62 -4.31 -10.26
N ASN A 279 31.25 -5.29 -10.91
CA ASN A 279 31.04 -6.72 -10.64
C ASN A 279 31.31 -7.09 -9.17
N THR A 280 32.25 -6.42 -8.52
CA THR A 280 32.54 -6.60 -7.09
C THR A 280 31.35 -6.22 -6.20
N ILE A 281 30.63 -5.14 -6.53
CA ILE A 281 29.40 -4.74 -5.84
C ILE A 281 28.31 -5.79 -6.06
N PHE A 282 28.15 -6.30 -7.28
CA PHE A 282 27.21 -7.37 -7.57
C PHE A 282 27.49 -8.63 -6.75
N LEU A 283 28.75 -9.05 -6.65
CA LEU A 283 29.16 -10.20 -5.84
C LEU A 283 28.94 -9.95 -4.34
N GLN A 284 29.23 -8.75 -3.84
CA GLN A 284 28.97 -8.37 -2.44
C GLN A 284 27.48 -8.45 -2.11
N VAL A 285 26.62 -7.89 -2.98
CA VAL A 285 25.16 -7.93 -2.83
C VAL A 285 24.63 -9.36 -2.97
N ALA A 286 25.18 -10.15 -3.89
CA ALA A 286 24.82 -11.56 -4.03
C ALA A 286 25.14 -12.34 -2.74
N HIS A 287 26.31 -12.09 -2.14
CA HIS A 287 26.72 -12.75 -0.91
C HIS A 287 25.75 -12.46 0.25
N ILE A 288 25.47 -11.18 0.53
CA ILE A 288 24.57 -10.79 1.63
C ILE A 288 23.14 -11.33 1.42
N VAL A 289 22.66 -11.35 0.18
CA VAL A 289 21.34 -11.92 -0.14
C VAL A 289 21.32 -13.42 0.15
N LEU A 290 22.37 -14.16 -0.24
CA LEU A 290 22.44 -15.62 -0.06
C LEU A 290 22.57 -16.06 1.41
N GLU A 291 23.03 -15.20 2.32
CA GLU A 291 22.98 -15.45 3.77
C GLU A 291 21.55 -15.62 4.30
N ASN A 292 20.55 -15.16 3.54
CA ASN A 292 19.13 -15.23 3.89
C ASN A 292 18.41 -16.46 3.29
N GLU A 293 19.14 -17.53 2.96
CA GLU A 293 18.58 -18.75 2.37
C GLU A 293 17.44 -19.36 3.20
N SER A 294 17.49 -19.22 4.53
CA SER A 294 16.43 -19.67 5.46
C SER A 294 15.13 -18.86 5.36
N CYS A 295 15.15 -17.70 4.72
CA CYS A 295 14.02 -16.76 4.67
C CYS A 295 13.06 -17.00 3.50
N LYS A 296 13.15 -18.15 2.81
CA LYS A 296 12.31 -18.51 1.65
C LYS A 296 10.85 -18.77 1.99
N ASN A 297 10.57 -19.07 3.26
CA ASN A 297 9.25 -19.39 3.74
C ASN A 297 8.93 -18.50 4.94
N TYR A 298 7.65 -18.21 5.10
CA TYR A 298 7.08 -17.50 6.22
C TYR A 298 6.18 -18.45 7.01
N GLU A 299 6.44 -18.61 8.30
CA GLU A 299 5.65 -19.43 9.21
C GLU A 299 4.73 -18.54 10.03
N PHE A 300 3.43 -18.85 10.00
CA PHE A 300 2.43 -18.18 10.81
C PHE A 300 2.37 -18.79 12.21
N ASP A 301 1.91 -18.01 13.20
CA ASP A 301 1.77 -18.45 14.60
C ASP A 301 0.88 -19.69 14.78
N TYR A 302 -0.03 -19.94 13.83
CA TYR A 302 -0.90 -21.12 13.81
C TYR A 302 -0.31 -22.32 13.03
N GLY A 303 0.97 -22.28 12.69
CA GLY A 303 1.75 -23.37 12.07
C GLY A 303 1.61 -23.50 10.55
N ALA A 304 0.88 -22.61 9.88
CA ALA A 304 0.88 -22.60 8.41
C ALA A 304 2.20 -22.04 7.89
N ILE A 305 2.71 -22.61 6.79
CA ILE A 305 3.93 -22.16 6.14
C ILE A 305 3.59 -21.72 4.73
N TRP A 306 3.83 -20.45 4.43
CA TRP A 306 3.66 -19.89 3.08
C TRP A 306 5.02 -19.57 2.46
N ALA A 307 5.07 -19.63 1.14
CA ALA A 307 6.25 -19.22 0.40
C ALA A 307 6.39 -17.69 0.39
N ASP A 308 7.57 -17.16 0.72
CA ASP A 308 7.93 -15.79 0.36
C ASP A 308 8.51 -15.80 -1.05
N ASP A 309 7.63 -15.63 -2.03
CA ASP A 309 8.01 -15.63 -3.42
C ASP A 309 8.96 -14.48 -3.78
N THR A 310 8.95 -13.37 -3.04
CA THR A 310 9.86 -12.26 -3.30
C THR A 310 11.28 -12.59 -2.81
N ALA A 311 11.41 -13.12 -1.59
CA ALA A 311 12.70 -13.60 -1.08
C ALA A 311 13.30 -14.69 -1.97
N LYS A 312 12.48 -15.66 -2.42
CA LYS A 312 12.91 -16.70 -3.37
C LYS A 312 13.49 -16.11 -4.66
N ARG A 313 12.93 -15.02 -5.16
CA ARG A 313 13.44 -14.35 -6.37
C ARG A 313 14.75 -13.63 -6.12
N PHE A 314 14.88 -12.93 -4.99
CA PHE A 314 16.15 -12.34 -4.58
C PHE A 314 17.27 -13.38 -4.49
N LEU A 315 17.03 -14.47 -3.74
CA LEU A 315 18.00 -15.55 -3.55
C LEU A 315 18.39 -16.21 -4.88
N LYS A 316 17.42 -16.44 -5.76
CA LYS A 316 17.67 -16.97 -7.10
C LYS A 316 18.51 -16.02 -7.95
N SER A 317 18.16 -14.74 -7.96
CA SER A 317 18.91 -13.73 -8.72
C SER A 317 20.35 -13.61 -8.21
N ALA A 318 20.54 -13.66 -6.89
CA ALA A 318 21.87 -13.64 -6.25
C ALA A 318 22.69 -14.88 -6.61
N GLN A 319 22.08 -16.07 -6.61
CA GLN A 319 22.76 -17.29 -7.03
C GLN A 319 23.23 -17.20 -8.48
N TRP A 320 22.37 -16.72 -9.39
CA TRP A 320 22.76 -16.53 -10.79
C TRP A 320 23.92 -15.54 -10.94
N ILE A 321 23.89 -14.40 -10.24
CA ILE A 321 24.99 -13.43 -10.25
C ILE A 321 26.30 -14.09 -9.82
N LYS A 322 26.27 -14.88 -8.73
CA LYS A 322 27.43 -15.63 -8.25
C LYS A 322 27.95 -16.62 -9.31
N ASP A 323 27.07 -17.33 -10.00
CA ASP A 323 27.45 -18.29 -11.05
C ASP A 323 27.99 -17.62 -12.33
N PHE A 324 27.57 -16.38 -12.62
CA PHE A 324 28.04 -15.62 -13.79
C PHE A 324 29.38 -14.93 -13.55
N LEU A 325 29.64 -14.46 -12.33
CA LEU A 325 30.78 -13.61 -12.00
C LEU A 325 31.85 -14.28 -11.14
N GLY A 326 31.53 -15.39 -10.46
CA GLY A 326 32.45 -16.17 -9.61
C GLY A 326 33.07 -17.34 -10.35
#